data_AF-A0A9D6PYP3-F1
#
_entry.id   AF-A0A9D6PYP3-F1
#
_cell.length_a   1.000
_cell.length_b   1.000
_cell.length_c   1.000
_cell.angle_alpha   90.00
_cell.angle_beta   90.00
_cell.angle_gamma   90.00
#
_symmetry.space_group_name_H-M   'P 1'
#
loop_
_entity.id
_entity.type
_entity.pdbx_description
1 polymer ?
#
loop_
_entity_poly.entity_id
_entity_poly.type
_entity_poly.pdbx_seq_one_letter_code
_entity_poly.pdbx_strand_id
1 'polypeptide(L)'
;MEAIAKPCARIQRSNLIAWGLPPLMFVDPTDYVHIHQGDELEIADLHHGLRSGDRVALVNRTKHLNIMVVHDLSPRQVDILLHGGLLNRIRAKG
;
A
#
# COMPACT_ATOMS: atom_id res chain seq x y z
N MET A 1 13.99 -2.15 2.55
CA MET A 1 12.86 -2.67 1.75
C MET A 1 11.87 -3.31 2.73
N GLU A 2 11.13 -2.48 3.48
CA GLU A 2 10.15 -2.95 4.50
C GLU A 2 8.69 -2.81 4.04
N ALA A 3 8.46 -2.31 2.82
CA ALA A 3 7.11 -1.93 2.38
C ALA A 3 6.20 -3.12 2.02
N ILE A 4 6.76 -4.34 1.91
CA ILE A 4 6.02 -5.55 1.59
C ILE A 4 6.47 -6.64 2.56
N ALA A 5 5.90 -6.66 3.76
CA ALA A 5 6.26 -7.63 4.79
C ALA A 5 5.04 -8.48 5.22
N LYS A 6 5.29 -9.78 5.41
CA LYS A 6 4.48 -10.70 6.25
C LYS A 6 4.01 -9.99 7.52
N PRO A 7 2.85 -10.36 8.12
CA PRO A 7 2.13 -9.51 9.08
C PRO A 7 3.03 -8.97 10.21
N CYS A 8 3.55 -7.76 10.04
CA CYS A 8 4.38 -7.06 11.00
C CYS A 8 3.49 -6.31 12.00
N ALA A 9 3.95 -6.25 13.25
CA ALA A 9 3.26 -5.74 14.41
C ALA A 9 2.54 -4.39 14.18
N ARG A 10 1.37 -4.24 14.82
CA ARG A 10 0.42 -3.11 14.69
C ARG A 10 1.03 -1.70 14.77
N ILE A 11 2.18 -1.54 15.43
CA ILE A 11 2.95 -0.29 15.56
C ILE A 11 3.61 0.11 14.23
N GLN A 12 4.16 -0.85 13.48
CA GLN A 12 4.84 -0.59 12.21
C GLN A 12 3.84 -0.16 11.12
N ARG A 13 2.63 -0.73 11.11
CA ARG A 13 1.54 -0.32 10.21
C ARG A 13 1.05 1.11 10.42
N SER A 14 0.96 1.55 11.68
CA SER A 14 0.47 2.90 11.99
C SER A 14 1.45 3.98 11.53
N ASN A 15 2.75 3.69 11.57
CA ASN A 15 3.80 4.58 11.06
C ASN A 15 3.75 4.70 9.53
N LEU A 16 3.56 3.59 8.82
CA LEU A 16 3.42 3.60 7.35
C LEU A 16 2.27 4.52 6.92
N ILE A 17 1.09 4.39 7.54
CA ILE A 17 -0.08 5.22 7.22
C ILE A 17 0.18 6.69 7.56
N ALA A 18 0.83 6.97 8.68
CA ALA A 18 1.16 8.34 9.08
C ALA A 18 2.08 9.05 8.07
N TRP A 19 2.98 8.29 7.43
CA TRP A 19 3.89 8.76 6.37
C TRP A 19 3.34 8.61 4.95
N GLY A 20 2.06 8.27 4.79
CA GLY A 20 1.43 8.19 3.47
C GLY A 20 1.71 6.89 2.70
N LEU A 21 2.31 5.89 3.36
CA LEU A 21 2.58 4.57 2.76
C LEU A 21 1.43 3.60 3.07
N PRO A 22 0.74 3.07 2.05
CA PRO A 22 -0.31 2.09 2.25
C PRO A 22 0.28 0.73 2.67
N PRO A 23 -0.17 0.12 3.78
CA PRO A 23 0.19 -1.25 4.12
C PRO A 23 -0.58 -2.21 3.21
N LEU A 24 0.08 -2.69 2.15
CA LEU A 24 -0.48 -3.64 1.19
C LEU A 24 -0.04 -5.06 1.53
N MET A 25 -0.92 -6.02 1.27
CA MET A 25 -0.69 -7.45 1.47
C MET A 25 -0.98 -8.18 0.17
N PHE A 26 -0.19 -9.18 -0.19
CA PHE A 26 -0.53 -10.01 -1.34
C PHE A 26 -1.82 -10.78 -1.11
N VAL A 27 -2.61 -10.93 -2.17
CA VAL A 27 -3.74 -11.86 -2.18
C VAL A 27 -3.21 -13.29 -2.11
N ASP A 28 -2.18 -13.60 -2.91
CA ASP A 28 -1.44 -14.87 -2.84
C ASP A 28 -0.06 -14.63 -2.21
N PRO A 29 0.25 -15.21 -1.03
CA PRO A 29 1.55 -15.03 -0.39
C PRO A 29 2.72 -15.58 -1.22
N THR A 30 2.47 -16.45 -2.20
CA THR A 30 3.51 -16.94 -3.12
C THR A 30 3.90 -15.89 -4.14
N ASP A 31 3.12 -14.84 -4.38
CA ASP A 31 3.52 -13.76 -5.29
C ASP A 31 4.78 -13.02 -4.83
N TYR A 32 5.12 -13.10 -3.54
CA TYR A 32 6.33 -12.49 -2.99
C TYR A 32 7.62 -13.06 -3.59
N VAL A 33 7.68 -14.35 -3.94
CA VAL A 33 8.88 -14.93 -4.58
C VAL A 33 9.13 -14.32 -5.97
N HIS A 34 8.13 -13.70 -6.57
CA HIS A 34 8.28 -13.01 -7.85
C HIS A 34 8.82 -11.59 -7.73
N ILE A 35 9.05 -11.06 -6.52
CA ILE A 35 9.64 -9.73 -6.31
C ILE A 35 11.06 -9.87 -5.79
N HIS A 36 12.01 -9.24 -6.48
CA HIS A 36 13.41 -9.21 -6.10
C HIS A 36 13.85 -7.78 -5.79
N GLN A 37 14.93 -7.67 -5.02
CA GLN A 37 15.58 -6.38 -4.80
C GLN A 37 16.04 -5.80 -6.14
N GLY A 38 15.73 -4.52 -6.37
CA GLY A 38 16.04 -3.84 -7.62
C GLY A 38 14.92 -3.87 -8.66
N ASP A 39 13.83 -4.61 -8.41
CA ASP A 39 12.63 -4.53 -9.26
C ASP A 39 11.95 -3.16 -9.13
N GLU A 40 11.50 -2.63 -10.26
CA GLU A 40 10.67 -1.43 -10.30
C GLU A 40 9.20 -1.82 -10.18
N LEU A 41 8.58 -1.41 -9.07
CA LEU A 41 7.18 -1.69 -8.77
C LEU A 41 6.35 -0.41 -8.90
N GLU A 42 5.22 -0.52 -9.58
CA GLU A 42 4.29 0.58 -9.82
C GLU A 42 2.87 0.20 -9.40
N ILE A 43 2.16 1.17 -8.83
CA ILE A 43 0.72 1.07 -8.59
C ILE A 43 0.05 2.17 -9.40
N ALA A 44 -0.61 1.80 -10.50
CA ALA A 44 -1.14 2.76 -11.46
C ALA A 44 -2.35 3.56 -10.92
N ASP A 45 -3.17 2.97 -10.04
CA ASP A 45 -4.38 3.62 -9.53
C ASP A 45 -4.61 3.39 -8.04
N LEU A 46 -3.63 3.84 -7.25
CA LEU A 46 -3.65 3.68 -5.80
C LEU A 46 -4.86 4.39 -5.17
N HIS A 47 -5.22 5.58 -5.64
CA HIS A 47 -6.32 6.35 -5.05
C HIS A 47 -7.68 5.66 -5.23
N HIS A 48 -7.96 5.14 -6.43
CA HIS A 48 -9.16 4.35 -6.67
C HIS A 48 -9.13 3.06 -5.86
N GLY A 49 -8.00 2.34 -5.90
CA GLY A 49 -7.81 1.09 -5.15
C GLY A 49 -8.10 1.25 -3.66
N LEU A 50 -7.54 2.29 -3.03
CA LEU A 50 -7.77 2.60 -1.62
C LEU A 50 -9.24 2.93 -1.29
N ARG A 51 -9.98 3.56 -2.20
CA ARG A 51 -11.39 3.95 -1.99
C ARG A 51 -12.36 2.79 -2.18
N SER A 52 -12.08 1.92 -3.14
CA SER A 52 -12.91 0.75 -3.44
C SER A 52 -12.87 -0.30 -2.31
N GLY A 53 -11.77 -0.36 -1.55
CA GLY A 53 -11.56 -1.41 -0.55
C GLY A 53 -11.26 -2.79 -1.14
N ASP A 54 -11.03 -2.84 -2.46
CA ASP A 54 -10.82 -4.06 -3.23
C ASP A 54 -9.31 -4.40 -3.35
N ARG A 55 -8.97 -5.01 -4.48
CA ARG A 55 -7.62 -5.38 -4.87
C ARG A 55 -6.97 -4.22 -5.64
N VAL A 56 -5.72 -3.94 -5.30
CA VAL A 56 -4.85 -2.99 -5.98
C VAL A 56 -3.91 -3.78 -6.90
N ALA A 57 -3.75 -3.33 -8.14
CA ALA A 57 -2.80 -3.91 -9.07
C ALA A 57 -1.39 -3.35 -8.82
N LEU A 58 -0.46 -4.25 -8.52
CA LEU A 58 0.97 -3.98 -8.38
C LEU A 58 1.68 -4.48 -9.63
N VAL A 59 2.18 -3.57 -10.45
CA VAL A 59 2.89 -3.89 -11.68
C VAL A 59 4.38 -3.91 -11.42
N ASN A 60 5.02 -5.05 -11.64
CA ASN A 60 6.46 -5.15 -11.71
C ASN A 60 6.90 -4.83 -13.15
N ARG A 61 7.48 -3.64 -13.35
CA ARG A 61 7.91 -3.15 -14.65
C ARG A 61 9.12 -3.91 -15.20
N THR A 62 10.02 -4.33 -14.32
CA THR A 62 11.23 -5.08 -14.69
C THR A 62 10.91 -6.48 -15.22
N LYS A 63 9.87 -7.11 -14.67
CA LYS A 63 9.46 -8.49 -15.03
C LYS A 63 8.20 -8.58 -15.88
N HIS A 64 7.57 -7.44 -16.18
CA HIS A 64 6.28 -7.35 -16.86
C HIS A 64 5.19 -8.23 -16.20
N LEU A 65 5.20 -8.27 -14.87
CA LEU A 65 4.27 -9.07 -14.06
C LEU A 65 3.25 -8.16 -13.39
N ASN A 66 1.99 -8.60 -13.34
CA ASN A 66 0.96 -7.92 -12.56
C ASN A 66 0.57 -8.80 -11.36
N ILE A 67 0.62 -8.22 -10.17
CA ILE A 67 0.38 -8.90 -8.90
C ILE A 67 -0.79 -8.22 -8.21
N MET A 68 -1.73 -9.00 -7.67
CA MET A 68 -2.86 -8.44 -6.93
C MET A 68 -2.53 -8.34 -5.44
N VAL A 69 -2.69 -7.14 -4.89
CA VAL A 69 -2.53 -6.88 -3.45
C VAL A 69 -3.82 -6.30 -2.88
N VAL A 70 -3.99 -6.36 -1.57
CA VAL A 70 -5.16 -5.90 -0.81
C VAL A 70 -4.71 -5.11 0.41
N HIS A 71 -5.64 -4.40 1.04
CA HIS A 71 -5.43 -3.74 2.32
C HIS A 71 -6.61 -3.96 3.26
N ASP A 72 -6.38 -3.80 4.56
CA ASP A 72 -7.40 -3.88 5.61
C ASP A 72 -7.68 -2.51 6.27
N LEU A 73 -7.44 -1.43 5.52
CA LEU A 73 -7.57 -0.05 5.99
C LEU A 73 -9.02 0.34 6.25
N SER A 74 -9.26 0.96 7.41
CA SER A 74 -10.52 1.64 7.70
C SER A 74 -10.73 2.89 6.83
N PRO A 75 -11.97 3.36 6.65
CA PRO A 75 -12.25 4.59 5.89
C PRO A 75 -11.45 5.81 6.38
N ARG A 76 -11.21 5.90 7.69
CA ARG A 76 -10.36 6.95 8.28
C ARG A 76 -8.90 6.86 7.83
N GLN A 77 -8.36 5.66 7.72
CA GLN A 77 -6.97 5.45 7.30
C GLN A 77 -6.82 5.69 5.80
N VAL A 78 -7.80 5.30 4.99
CA VAL A 78 -7.89 5.67 3.57
C VAL A 78 -7.87 7.20 3.42
N ASP A 79 -8.70 7.91 4.17
CA ASP A 79 -8.73 9.38 4.17
C ASP A 79 -7.36 9.98 4.53
N ILE A 80 -6.64 9.42 5.51
CA ILE A 80 -5.27 9.84 5.85
C ILE A 80 -4.31 9.67 4.66
N LEU A 81 -4.34 8.50 4.01
CA LEU A 81 -3.45 8.20 2.89
C LEU A 81 -3.75 9.05 1.65
N LEU A 82 -5.03 9.33 1.37
CA LEU A 82 -5.43 10.18 0.25
C LEU A 82 -4.93 11.63 0.38
N HIS A 83 -4.63 12.07 1.60
CA HIS A 83 -4.01 13.36 1.88
C HIS A 83 -2.47 13.29 1.91
N GLY A 84 -1.87 12.12 1.64
CA GLY A 84 -0.42 11.92 1.69
C GLY A 84 0.14 11.81 3.11
N GLY A 85 -0.68 11.40 4.08
CA GLY A 85 -0.27 11.18 5.47
C GLY A 85 -1.02 12.03 6.50
N LEU A 86 -0.77 11.72 7.77
CA LEU A 86 -1.59 12.24 8.88
C LEU A 86 -1.46 13.77 9.04
N LEU A 87 -0.24 14.29 8.89
CA LEU A 87 0.03 15.73 9.03
C LEU A 87 -0.72 16.56 7.97
N ASN A 88 -0.73 16.09 6.73
CA ASN A 88 -1.42 16.76 5.63
C ASN A 88 -2.94 16.72 5.81
N ARG A 89 -3.47 15.60 6.30
CA ARG A 89 -4.90 15.49 6.63
C ARG A 89 -5.33 16.48 7.71
N ILE A 90 -4.52 16.65 8.76
CA ILE A 90 -4.81 17.60 9.85
C ILE A 90 -4.80 19.03 9.32
N ARG A 91 -3.84 19.38 8.46
CA ARG A 91 -3.77 20.70 7.80
C ARG A 91 -4.94 20.96 6.86
N ALA A 92 -5.46 19.95 6.16
CA ALA A 92 -6.59 20.09 5.25
C ALA A 92 -7.95 20.26 5.96
N LYS A 93 -8.02 19.99 7.26
CA LYS A 93 -9.23 20.13 8.09
C LYS A 93 -9.24 21.39 8.97
N GLY A 94 -8.21 22.23 8.88
CA GLY A 94 -8.14 23.55 9.52
C GLY A 94 -8.13 24.65 8.47
#